data_AF-A0A1S1NDW8-F1
#
_entry.id   AF-A0A1S1NDW8-F1
#
_cell.length_a   1.000
_cell.length_b   1.000
_cell.length_c   1.000
_cell.angle_alpha   90.00
_cell.angle_beta   90.00
_cell.angle_gamma   90.00
#
_symmetry.space_group_name_H-M   'P 1'
#
loop_
_entity.id
_entity.type
_entity.pdbx_description
1 polymer ?
#
loop_
_entity_poly.entity_id
_entity_poly.type
_entity_poly.pdbx_seq_one_letter_code
_entity_poly.pdbx_strand_id
1 'polypeptide(L)'
;MDEIVRDGARQMAAALQAEVAAALQAEVAAYVAQFADQLDDNGHRLVVRNGYHRAREVLTARAQSRSKRRGSTTAGSIETLGNGGGSPRRSCRRGYASPHR
;
A
#
# COMPACT_ATOMS: atom_id res chain seq x y z
N MET A 1 -37.13 -4.49 19.65
CA MET A 1 -36.56 -5.73 19.10
C MET A 1 -35.58 -5.47 17.97
N ASP A 2 -35.87 -4.49 17.12
CA ASP A 2 -35.11 -4.13 15.90
C ASP A 2 -33.63 -3.80 16.12
N GLU A 3 -33.27 -3.31 17.31
CA GLU A 3 -31.89 -2.94 17.65
C GLU A 3 -30.95 -4.15 17.67
N ILE A 4 -31.36 -5.25 18.31
CA ILE A 4 -30.63 -6.52 18.33
C ILE A 4 -30.45 -7.07 16.90
N VAL A 5 -31.50 -6.95 16.07
CA VAL A 5 -31.46 -7.39 14.66
C VAL A 5 -30.48 -6.54 13.85
N ARG A 6 -30.48 -5.21 14.05
CA ARG A 6 -29.53 -4.28 13.40
C ARG A 6 -28.10 -4.54 13.84
N ASP A 7 -27.85 -4.84 15.12
CA ASP A 7 -26.52 -5.19 15.60
C ASP A 7 -26.04 -6.54 15.07
N GLY A 8 -26.89 -7.55 15.03
CA GLY A 8 -26.59 -8.81 14.35
C GLY A 8 -26.22 -8.60 12.89
N ALA A 9 -26.98 -7.79 12.15
CA ALA A 9 -26.69 -7.44 10.76
C ALA A 9 -25.36 -6.68 10.60
N ARG A 10 -25.04 -5.73 11.50
CA ARG A 10 -23.76 -5.02 11.54
C ARG A 10 -22.58 -5.97 11.79
N GLN A 11 -22.71 -6.88 12.75
CA GLN A 11 -21.68 -7.86 13.08
C GLN A 11 -21.43 -8.85 11.94
N MET A 12 -22.50 -9.41 11.34
CA MET A 12 -22.39 -10.31 10.19
C MET A 12 -21.75 -9.63 8.97
N ALA A 13 -22.09 -8.37 8.70
CA ALA A 13 -21.46 -7.60 7.63
C ALA A 13 -19.97 -7.34 7.90
N ALA A 14 -19.59 -7.02 9.14
CA ALA A 14 -18.20 -6.81 9.54
C ALA A 14 -17.37 -8.11 9.44
N ALA A 15 -17.92 -9.25 9.88
CA ALA A 15 -17.29 -10.55 9.74
C ALA A 15 -17.03 -10.92 8.27
N LEU A 16 -18.04 -10.76 7.40
CA LEU A 16 -17.89 -11.01 5.96
C LEU A 16 -16.82 -10.10 5.32
N GLN A 17 -16.72 -8.85 5.76
CA GLN A 17 -15.67 -7.93 5.29
C GLN A 17 -14.27 -8.32 5.77
N ALA A 18 -14.14 -8.91 6.96
CA ALA A 18 -12.86 -9.39 7.49
C ALA A 18 -12.30 -10.54 6.64
N GLU A 19 -13.13 -11.51 6.26
CA GLU A 19 -12.73 -12.63 5.40
C GLU A 19 -12.21 -12.17 4.03
N VAL A 20 -12.93 -11.24 3.38
CA VAL A 20 -12.48 -10.66 2.09
C VAL A 20 -11.15 -9.92 2.25
N ALA A 21 -10.95 -9.22 3.37
CA ALA A 21 -9.69 -8.54 3.67
C ALA A 21 -8.55 -9.50 4.00
N ALA A 22 -8.83 -10.69 4.55
CA ALA A 22 -7.84 -11.75 4.77
C ALA A 22 -7.44 -12.44 3.46
N ALA A 23 -8.41 -12.83 2.63
CA ALA A 23 -8.17 -13.45 1.33
C ALA A 23 -7.30 -12.57 0.41
N LEU A 24 -7.63 -11.28 0.30
CA LEU A 24 -6.85 -10.33 -0.48
C LEU A 24 -5.41 -10.14 0.06
N GLN A 25 -5.20 -10.27 1.37
CA GLN A 25 -3.86 -10.20 1.95
C GLN A 25 -3.03 -11.45 1.64
N ALA A 26 -3.65 -12.64 1.65
CA ALA A 26 -3.00 -13.89 1.26
C ALA A 26 -2.61 -13.86 -0.22
N GLU A 27 -3.48 -13.39 -1.10
CA GLU A 27 -3.22 -13.21 -2.53
C GLU A 27 -2.03 -12.26 -2.78
N VAL A 28 -2.03 -11.08 -2.14
CA VAL A 28 -0.91 -10.12 -2.25
C VAL A 28 0.40 -10.71 -1.71
N ALA A 29 0.36 -11.50 -0.63
CA ALA A 29 1.54 -12.16 -0.10
C ALA A 29 2.09 -13.23 -1.05
N ALA A 30 1.22 -14.07 -1.63
CA ALA A 30 1.59 -15.07 -2.62
C ALA A 30 2.20 -14.43 -3.88
N TYR A 31 1.61 -13.34 -4.37
CA TYR A 31 2.16 -12.58 -5.50
C TYR A 31 3.54 -12.00 -5.20
N VAL A 32 3.74 -11.36 -4.04
CA VAL A 32 5.07 -10.83 -3.67
C VAL A 32 6.09 -11.96 -3.49
N ALA A 33 5.69 -13.12 -2.98
CA ALA A 33 6.56 -14.28 -2.85
C ALA A 33 6.98 -14.88 -4.21
N GLN A 34 6.08 -14.92 -5.20
CA GLN A 34 6.39 -15.41 -6.56
C GLN A 34 7.50 -14.61 -7.26
N PHE A 35 7.61 -13.31 -6.95
CA PHE A 35 8.59 -12.40 -7.53
C PHE A 35 9.74 -12.09 -6.55
N ALA A 36 9.92 -12.92 -5.51
CA ALA A 36 10.95 -12.72 -4.50
C ALA A 36 12.36 -12.66 -5.09
N ASP A 37 12.69 -13.57 -6.01
CA ASP A 37 14.04 -13.73 -6.55
C ASP A 37 14.34 -12.81 -7.75
N GLN A 38 13.36 -12.01 -8.18
CA GLN A 38 13.54 -11.03 -9.24
C GLN A 38 14.09 -9.74 -8.65
N LEU A 39 15.39 -9.53 -8.84
CA LEU A 39 16.13 -8.34 -8.40
C LEU A 39 16.51 -7.46 -9.62
N ASP A 40 16.67 -6.16 -9.40
CA ASP A 40 17.35 -5.27 -10.35
C ASP A 40 18.88 -5.41 -10.28
N ASP A 41 19.59 -4.71 -11.18
CA ASP A 41 21.06 -4.64 -11.22
C ASP A 41 21.70 -4.13 -9.91
N ASN A 42 20.90 -3.53 -9.02
CA ASN A 42 21.28 -3.00 -7.72
C ASN A 42 20.93 -3.95 -6.55
N GLY A 43 20.34 -5.12 -6.82
CA GLY A 43 19.95 -6.11 -5.82
C GLY A 43 18.62 -5.82 -5.11
N HIS A 44 17.80 -4.90 -5.63
CA HIS A 44 16.48 -4.59 -5.06
C HIS A 44 15.38 -5.44 -5.72
N ARG A 45 14.46 -5.97 -4.90
CA ARG A 45 13.31 -6.75 -5.41
C ARG A 45 12.44 -5.88 -6.33
N LEU A 46 12.18 -6.37 -7.54
CA LEU A 46 11.34 -5.68 -8.54
C LEU A 46 9.89 -5.52 -8.07
N VAL A 47 9.39 -6.48 -7.27
CA VAL A 47 8.03 -6.47 -6.72
C VAL A 47 8.08 -6.40 -5.20
N VAL A 48 7.45 -5.37 -4.63
CA VAL A 48 7.35 -5.18 -3.18
C VAL A 48 5.95 -4.74 -2.77
N ARG A 49 5.50 -5.17 -1.58
CA ARG A 49 4.23 -4.70 -1.02
C ARG A 49 4.32 -3.22 -0.63
N ASN A 50 3.64 -2.39 -1.38
CA ASN A 50 3.68 -0.93 -1.26
C ASN A 50 2.63 -0.41 -0.25
N GLY A 51 2.78 -0.73 1.05
CA GLY A 51 2.05 -0.11 2.17
C GLY A 51 0.50 -0.24 2.22
N TYR A 52 -0.14 0.70 2.94
CA TYR A 52 -1.60 0.80 3.14
C TYR A 52 -2.12 2.26 3.03
N HIS A 53 -3.44 2.42 2.87
CA HIS A 53 -4.10 3.70 2.56
C HIS A 53 -4.92 4.31 3.70
N ARG A 54 -5.27 5.58 3.46
CA ARG A 54 -6.57 6.08 3.88
C ARG A 54 -7.67 5.33 3.13
N ALA A 55 -8.63 4.75 3.85
CA ALA A 55 -9.70 3.98 3.21
C ALA A 55 -10.51 4.85 2.23
N ARG A 56 -10.77 4.32 1.03
CA ARG A 56 -11.70 4.86 0.03
C ARG A 56 -12.95 4.00 0.00
N GLU A 57 -14.13 4.60 -0.10
CA GLU A 57 -15.32 3.81 -0.45
C GLU A 57 -15.23 3.31 -1.90
N VAL A 58 -15.43 2.01 -2.05
CA VAL A 58 -15.53 1.28 -3.32
C VAL A 58 -16.97 0.80 -3.41
N LEU A 59 -17.69 1.35 -4.39
CA LEU A 59 -19.00 0.86 -4.78
C LEU A 59 -18.84 -0.55 -5.35
N THR A 60 -19.39 -1.53 -4.64
CA THR A 60 -19.59 -2.88 -5.16
C THR A 60 -21.09 -3.12 -5.32
N ALA A 61 -21.49 -4.09 -6.13
CA ALA A 61 -22.92 -4.46 -6.27
C ALA A 61 -23.57 -4.82 -4.92
N ARG A 62 -22.76 -5.20 -3.91
CA ARG A 62 -23.17 -5.53 -2.55
C ARG A 62 -22.76 -4.40 -1.58
N ALA A 63 -23.34 -3.23 -1.79
CA ALA A 63 -23.13 -2.00 -1.01
C ALA A 63 -21.69 -1.41 -1.06
N GLN A 64 -21.52 -0.29 -0.35
CA GLN A 64 -20.28 0.48 -0.30
C GLN A 64 -19.27 -0.18 0.66
N SER A 65 -18.04 -0.43 0.20
CA SER A 65 -16.98 -1.10 0.98
C SER A 65 -15.75 -0.20 1.15
N ARG A 66 -15.13 -0.13 2.33
CA ARG A 66 -13.98 0.75 2.59
C ARG A 66 -12.63 0.06 2.27
N SER A 67 -12.08 0.34 1.09
CA SER A 67 -10.81 -0.23 0.60
C SER A 67 -9.57 0.57 1.03
N LYS A 68 -8.56 -0.10 1.61
CA LYS A 68 -7.30 0.50 2.11
C LYS A 68 -6.06 0.26 1.18
N ARG A 69 -6.01 0.73 -0.10
CA ARG A 69 -4.83 0.60 -1.03
C ARG A 69 -3.45 1.24 -0.61
N ARG A 70 -3.02 2.47 -0.99
CA ARG A 70 -1.84 3.16 -0.36
C ARG A 70 -1.88 4.70 -0.27
N GLY A 71 -1.47 5.29 0.87
CA GLY A 71 -1.34 6.73 1.07
C GLY A 71 -0.28 7.41 0.19
N SER A 72 -0.69 8.42 -0.59
CA SER A 72 0.23 9.30 -1.33
C SER A 72 0.62 10.49 -0.47
N THR A 73 1.65 10.32 0.36
CA THR A 73 2.30 11.46 1.02
C THR A 73 3.11 12.23 -0.01
N THR A 74 2.44 13.14 -0.71
CA THR A 74 3.09 14.28 -1.39
C THR A 74 2.84 15.50 -0.50
N ALA A 75 3.91 16.26 -0.24
CA ALA A 75 4.03 17.36 0.75
C ALA A 75 4.34 16.92 2.20
N GLY A 76 5.38 17.55 2.76
CA GLY A 76 5.93 17.27 4.10
C GLY A 76 7.46 17.15 4.05
N SER A 77 8.17 18.24 4.35
CA SER A 77 9.64 18.34 4.32
C SER A 77 10.32 17.29 5.19
N ILE A 78 11.36 16.62 4.68
CA ILE A 78 12.29 15.86 5.52
C ILE A 78 13.40 16.82 5.96
N GLU A 79 13.23 17.42 7.13
CA GLU A 79 14.34 18.05 7.86
C GLU A 79 15.18 16.94 8.51
N THR A 80 16.21 16.49 7.79
CA THR A 80 17.10 15.43 8.28
C THR A 80 18.09 15.98 9.31
N LEU A 81 17.74 15.88 10.59
CA LEU A 81 18.71 15.92 11.70
C LEU A 81 18.93 14.51 12.25
N GLY A 82 20.19 14.10 12.40
CA GLY A 82 20.58 12.88 13.11
C GLY A 82 21.13 11.77 12.20
N ASN A 83 22.43 11.48 12.36
CA ASN A 83 23.16 10.48 11.59
C ASN A 83 22.59 9.06 11.73
N GLY A 84 22.30 8.41 10.60
CA GLY A 84 22.04 6.98 10.48
C GLY A 84 22.19 6.55 9.02
N GLY A 85 23.04 5.55 8.75
CA GLY A 85 23.49 5.19 7.40
C GLY A 85 22.44 4.49 6.51
N GLY A 86 21.37 5.20 6.13
CA GLY A 86 20.40 4.74 5.14
C GLY A 86 20.77 5.18 3.72
N SER A 87 20.95 4.23 2.80
CA SER A 87 21.26 4.50 1.39
C SER A 87 20.24 5.49 0.77
N PRO A 88 20.67 6.60 0.13
CA PRO A 88 19.75 7.60 -0.39
C PRO A 88 18.83 7.01 -1.47
N ARG A 89 17.51 7.12 -1.28
CA ARG A 89 16.55 6.85 -2.36
C ARG A 89 16.87 7.75 -3.54
N ARG A 90 17.11 7.14 -4.70
CA ARG A 90 17.59 7.75 -5.94
C ARG A 90 16.62 8.83 -6.46
N SER A 91 16.71 10.04 -5.92
CA SER A 91 16.09 11.22 -6.54
C SER A 91 16.84 11.52 -7.84
N CYS A 92 16.08 11.67 -8.92
CA CYS A 92 16.61 11.98 -10.23
C CYS A 92 17.27 13.37 -10.21
N ARG A 93 18.60 13.41 -10.13
CA ARG A 93 19.37 14.64 -10.39
C ARG A 93 19.14 15.06 -11.84
N ARG A 94 18.29 16.07 -12.03
CA ARG A 94 18.09 16.77 -13.31
C ARG A 94 19.30 17.65 -13.62
N GLY A 95 20.41 17.02 -13.98
CA GLY A 95 21.58 17.69 -14.55
C GLY A 95 21.48 17.72 -16.06
N TYR A 96 21.22 18.90 -16.64
CA TYR A 96 21.42 19.11 -18.07
C TYR A 96 22.93 19.10 -18.35
N ALA A 97 23.36 18.23 -19.26
CA ALA A 97 24.78 18.11 -19.62
C ALA A 97 25.22 19.32 -20.46
N SER A 98 26.32 19.96 -20.06
CA SER A 98 27.02 20.95 -20.88
C SER A 98 27.73 20.26 -22.06
N PRO A 99 27.60 20.72 -23.31
CA PRO A 99 28.46 20.28 -24.40
C PRO A 99 29.83 20.98 -24.30
N HIS A 100 30.90 20.20 -24.36
CA HIS A 100 32.23 20.73 -24.68
C HIS A 100 32.34 20.94 -26.20
N ARG A 101 32.56 22.17 -26.68
CA ARG A 101 33.85 22.59 -27.28
C ARG A 101 33.88 24.08 -27.58
#